data_AF-A0A3M7BVE0-F1
#
_entry.id   AF-A0A3M7BVE0-F1
#
_cell.length_a   1.000
_cell.length_b   1.000
_cell.length_c   1.000
_cell.angle_alpha   90.00
_cell.angle_beta   90.00
_cell.angle_gamma   90.00
#
_symmetry.space_group_name_H-M   'P 1'
#
loop_
_entity.id
_entity.type
_entity.pdbx_description
1 polymer ?
#
loop_
_entity_poly.entity_id
_entity_poly.type
_entity_poly.pdbx_seq_one_letter_code
_entity_poly.pdbx_strand_id
1 'polypeptide(L)'
;HENCFSRPATNEQKDAASGFSSPASGFSQNQAQAALDFKQVIRAHDRQEAMKLGVSVEDLDFEDECLEKRVFYRVISGMHASISTHLCYDHLNQTTGEWGPNLQCYKERLHEHPERISNLYFNYAFLLRAVGKLRDYVQDYTFCTGDPIQDRETKEKLTKLSGVIPSGPNIFDESVMFQDDTAAHAPTVEGITLKEDFRNRFRNVSRIMDCVGCDKCRLWGKVQTNGFGTALKVLFEMQGGEEKVLLRRTELVALINTLDKVSTALKALEEFRVMVAAEVDGKEPAVQHRIAQESPVQSSSLDDLDDLDDLDDSPYETPEYQRKQAKSLVENFWEEFDVVWRALKFVLWSWSELPKTLYAILGTEASRMWDYWLGRPIRPRLWEVKFPRREDLFERNEL
;
A
#
# COMPACT_ATOMS: atom_id res chain seq x y z
N HIS A 1 24.70 17.61 9.05
CA HIS A 1 23.70 18.39 8.27
C HIS A 1 22.55 18.69 9.25
N GLU A 2 22.09 19.94 9.45
CA GLU A 2 21.04 20.16 10.46
C GLU A 2 19.68 19.61 10.02
N ASN A 3 19.05 18.78 10.87
CA ASN A 3 17.74 18.20 10.64
C ASN A 3 16.65 19.28 10.51
N CYS A 4 16.03 19.37 9.33
CA CYS A 4 15.08 20.42 9.01
C CYS A 4 13.62 20.12 9.39
N PHE A 5 13.29 18.93 9.87
CA PHE A 5 11.94 18.64 10.36
C PHE A 5 11.57 19.48 11.59
N SER A 6 12.57 19.93 12.35
CA SER A 6 12.42 20.78 13.53
C SER A 6 12.23 22.27 13.20
N ARG A 7 12.51 22.70 11.95
CA ARG A 7 12.31 24.10 11.56
C ARG A 7 10.84 24.34 11.23
N PRO A 8 10.14 25.25 11.96
CA PRO A 8 8.78 25.62 11.60
C PRO A 8 8.79 26.13 10.16
N ALA A 9 7.79 25.74 9.38
CA ALA A 9 7.54 26.37 8.09
C ALA A 9 7.49 27.88 8.35
N THR A 10 8.29 28.64 7.62
CA THR A 10 8.20 30.11 7.63
C THR A 10 6.86 30.47 7.00
N ASN A 11 5.78 30.37 7.80
CA ASN A 11 4.53 31.00 7.51
C ASN A 11 4.78 32.50 7.53
N GLU A 12 4.40 33.15 6.45
CA GLU A 12 4.28 34.59 6.33
C GLU A 12 3.59 35.17 7.58
N GLN A 13 4.37 35.82 8.44
CA GLN A 13 3.81 36.52 9.58
C GLN A 13 3.36 37.91 9.12
N LYS A 14 2.09 38.01 8.73
CA LYS A 14 1.34 39.25 8.81
C LYS A 14 1.14 39.61 10.29
N ASP A 15 1.70 40.75 10.67
CA ASP A 15 1.39 41.62 11.80
C ASP A 15 0.89 41.01 13.12
N ALA A 16 1.74 41.09 14.16
CA ALA A 16 1.33 41.57 15.47
C ALA A 16 2.55 42.06 16.25
N ALA A 17 2.64 43.38 16.41
CA ALA A 17 3.56 44.01 17.34
C ALA A 17 3.20 43.63 18.79
N SER A 18 4.14 43.06 19.53
CA SER A 18 4.17 43.15 20.99
C SER A 18 5.61 43.10 21.47
N GLY A 19 6.00 44.19 22.14
CA GLY A 19 7.36 44.39 22.61
C GLY A 19 7.70 43.51 23.79
N PHE A 20 8.95 43.04 23.80
CA PHE A 20 9.66 42.78 25.05
C PHE A 20 11.13 43.14 24.86
N SER A 21 11.59 44.04 25.71
CA SER A 21 12.94 44.60 25.75
C SER A 21 13.87 43.73 26.59
N SER A 22 15.10 43.52 26.12
CA SER A 22 16.32 43.39 26.94
C SER A 22 17.59 43.44 26.07
N PRO A 23 18.77 43.80 26.64
CA PRO A 23 19.65 44.76 25.98
C PRO A 23 20.94 44.19 25.37
N ALA A 24 21.37 44.87 24.30
CA ALA A 24 22.75 45.14 23.85
C ALA A 24 23.74 43.97 23.61
N SER A 25 23.99 43.70 22.33
CA SER A 25 25.36 43.72 21.78
C SER A 25 25.33 44.24 20.34
N GLY A 26 26.16 45.24 20.07
CA GLY A 26 26.13 46.00 18.82
C GLY A 26 26.84 45.27 17.68
N PHE A 27 26.06 44.70 16.77
CA PHE A 27 26.41 44.51 15.37
C PHE A 27 25.18 44.85 14.52
N SER A 28 25.41 45.55 13.41
CA SER A 28 24.43 46.33 12.65
C SER A 28 23.18 45.54 12.26
N GLN A 29 22.05 45.84 12.91
CA GLN A 29 20.71 45.36 12.55
C GLN A 29 20.40 45.64 11.06
N ASN A 30 20.97 46.73 10.52
CA ASN A 30 20.82 47.14 9.12
C ASN A 30 21.61 46.25 8.14
N GLN A 31 22.73 45.64 8.55
CA GLN A 31 23.50 44.72 7.69
C GLN A 31 22.82 43.36 7.56
N ALA A 32 22.20 42.86 8.64
CA ALA A 32 21.41 41.64 8.59
C ALA A 32 20.15 41.83 7.72
N GLN A 33 19.48 42.98 7.84
CA GLN A 33 18.34 43.34 7.00
C GLN A 33 18.73 43.44 5.52
N ALA A 34 19.84 44.12 5.20
CA ALA A 34 20.31 44.29 3.83
C ALA A 34 20.75 42.97 3.18
N ALA A 35 21.32 42.03 3.95
CA ALA A 35 21.66 40.70 3.45
C ALA A 35 20.40 39.86 3.15
N LEU A 36 19.34 40.02 3.94
CA LEU A 36 18.05 39.35 3.70
C LEU A 36 17.35 39.94 2.48
N ASP A 37 17.32 41.27 2.33
CA ASP A 37 16.75 41.94 1.15
C ASP A 37 17.52 41.58 -0.13
N PHE A 38 18.86 41.53 -0.07
CA PHE A 38 19.69 41.11 -1.19
C PHE A 38 19.43 39.64 -1.59
N LYS A 39 19.26 38.76 -0.59
CA LYS A 39 18.89 37.36 -0.81
C LYS A 39 17.50 37.24 -1.46
N GLN A 40 16.55 38.09 -1.09
CA GLN A 40 15.22 38.12 -1.71
C GLN A 40 15.27 38.60 -3.16
N VAL A 41 16.12 39.59 -3.47
CA VAL A 41 16.29 40.09 -4.85
C VAL A 41 16.94 39.05 -5.76
N ILE A 42 17.97 38.32 -5.29
CA ILE A 42 18.57 37.21 -6.04
C ILE A 42 17.54 36.10 -6.29
N ARG A 43 16.77 35.71 -5.26
CA ARG A 43 15.70 34.70 -5.42
C ARG A 43 14.61 35.11 -6.41
N ALA A 44 14.24 36.38 -6.45
CA ALA A 44 13.28 36.88 -7.42
C ALA A 44 13.82 36.81 -8.85
N HIS A 45 15.13 37.05 -9.04
CA HIS A 45 15.80 36.93 -10.32
C HIS A 45 15.87 35.47 -10.80
N ASP A 46 16.29 34.54 -9.94
CA ASP A 46 16.40 33.11 -10.25
C ASP A 46 15.04 32.49 -10.58
N ARG A 47 13.97 32.87 -9.86
CA ARG A 47 12.58 32.46 -10.17
C ARG A 47 12.13 32.93 -11.55
N GLN A 48 12.49 34.14 -11.96
CA GLN A 48 12.16 34.66 -13.29
C GLN A 48 12.93 33.95 -14.40
N GLU A 49 14.15 33.50 -14.13
CA GLU A 49 15.00 32.79 -15.10
C GLU A 49 14.56 31.33 -15.26
N ALA A 50 14.17 30.66 -14.18
CA ALA A 50 13.64 29.31 -14.22
C ALA A 50 12.22 29.22 -14.84
N MET A 51 11.37 30.24 -14.66
CA MET A 51 10.11 30.37 -15.41
C MET A 51 10.33 30.47 -16.92
N LYS A 52 11.43 31.10 -17.37
CA LYS A 52 11.80 31.17 -18.80
C LYS A 52 12.29 29.83 -19.35
N LEU A 53 12.79 28.95 -18.49
CA LEU A 53 13.25 27.60 -18.83
C LEU A 53 12.12 26.54 -18.73
N GLY A 54 10.90 26.96 -18.38
CA GLY A 54 9.74 26.06 -18.28
C GLY A 54 9.73 25.19 -17.01
N VAL A 55 10.53 25.52 -16.01
CA VAL A 55 10.54 24.85 -14.70
C VAL A 55 9.40 25.42 -13.85
N SER A 56 8.64 24.55 -13.17
CA SER A 56 7.53 24.99 -12.33
C SER A 56 8.05 25.74 -11.10
N VAL A 57 7.31 26.77 -10.66
CA VAL A 57 7.67 27.57 -9.47
C VAL A 57 7.69 26.73 -8.20
N GLU A 58 6.87 25.68 -8.17
CA GLU A 58 6.79 24.72 -7.08
C GLU A 58 8.09 23.91 -6.96
N ASP A 59 8.67 23.44 -8.08
CA ASP A 59 9.95 22.71 -8.08
C ASP A 59 11.12 23.56 -7.53
N LEU A 60 11.11 24.87 -7.75
CA LEU A 60 12.13 25.80 -7.26
C LEU A 60 12.00 26.07 -5.76
N ASP A 61 10.77 26.14 -5.24
CA ASP A 61 10.54 26.25 -3.81
C ASP A 61 10.93 24.96 -3.07
N PHE A 62 10.82 23.78 -3.73
CA PHE A 62 11.35 22.51 -3.22
C PHE A 62 12.89 22.42 -3.31
N GLU A 63 13.54 23.11 -4.25
CA GLU A 63 15.01 23.21 -4.33
C GLU A 63 15.60 23.96 -3.13
N ASP A 64 14.86 24.95 -2.60
CA ASP A 64 15.14 25.69 -1.35
C ASP A 64 14.68 24.93 -0.07
N GLU A 65 13.96 23.82 -0.19
CA GLU A 65 13.59 22.92 0.92
C GLU A 65 14.65 21.85 1.19
N CYS A 66 14.79 21.48 2.48
CA CYS A 66 15.73 20.45 2.92
C CYS A 66 15.39 19.07 2.34
N LEU A 67 16.43 18.29 2.04
CA LEU A 67 16.37 17.02 1.32
C LEU A 67 15.35 16.03 1.92
N GLU A 68 15.18 16.04 3.22
CA GLU A 68 14.35 15.09 3.96
C GLU A 68 12.86 15.39 3.79
N LYS A 69 12.49 16.68 3.79
CA LYS A 69 11.14 17.14 3.45
C LYS A 69 10.81 16.81 1.99
N ARG A 70 11.78 17.03 1.08
CA ARG A 70 11.62 16.70 -0.34
C ARG A 70 11.37 15.21 -0.55
N VAL A 71 12.15 14.34 0.08
CA VAL A 71 11.96 12.89 -0.05
C VAL A 71 10.63 12.46 0.55
N PHE A 72 10.26 12.96 1.73
CA PHE A 72 8.96 12.67 2.33
C PHE A 72 7.80 13.08 1.40
N TYR A 73 7.85 14.29 0.83
CA TYR A 73 6.86 14.78 -0.12
C TYR A 73 6.77 13.88 -1.36
N ARG A 74 7.91 13.53 -1.98
CA ARG A 74 7.94 12.65 -3.15
C ARG A 74 7.35 11.28 -2.83
N VAL A 75 7.63 10.73 -1.64
CA VAL A 75 7.03 9.45 -1.20
C VAL A 75 5.52 9.54 -1.10
N ILE A 76 4.98 10.56 -0.43
CA ILE A 76 3.54 10.72 -0.27
C ILE A 76 2.85 11.03 -1.62
N SER A 77 3.45 11.89 -2.44
CA SER A 77 2.96 12.24 -3.77
C SER A 77 2.93 11.02 -4.69
N GLY A 78 4.00 10.21 -4.71
CA GLY A 78 4.04 8.96 -5.47
C GLY A 78 3.05 7.91 -4.96
N MET A 79 2.80 7.84 -3.65
CA MET A 79 1.78 6.95 -3.07
C MET A 79 0.37 7.38 -3.54
N HIS A 80 0.09 8.68 -3.53
CA HIS A 80 -1.18 9.21 -4.02
C HIS A 80 -1.36 8.99 -5.54
N ALA A 81 -0.29 9.13 -6.32
CA ALA A 81 -0.28 8.82 -7.74
C ALA A 81 -0.52 7.32 -8.01
N SER A 82 0.09 6.43 -7.22
CA SER A 82 -0.16 4.98 -7.27
C SER A 82 -1.64 4.68 -7.07
N ILE A 83 -2.25 5.18 -5.99
CA ILE A 83 -3.66 4.97 -5.67
C ILE A 83 -4.57 5.51 -6.79
N SER A 84 -4.26 6.70 -7.30
CA SER A 84 -5.03 7.31 -8.39
C SER A 84 -4.95 6.47 -9.68
N THR A 85 -3.80 5.87 -9.95
CA THR A 85 -3.63 4.97 -11.11
C THR A 85 -4.50 3.73 -10.98
N HIS A 86 -4.49 3.07 -9.81
CA HIS A 86 -5.36 1.91 -9.53
C HIS A 86 -6.84 2.27 -9.67
N LEU A 87 -7.26 3.41 -9.13
CA LEU A 87 -8.64 3.88 -9.22
C LEU A 87 -9.09 4.13 -10.67
N CYS A 88 -8.22 4.71 -11.50
CA CYS A 88 -8.55 4.95 -12.89
C CYS A 88 -8.49 3.68 -13.73
N TYR A 89 -7.61 2.73 -13.40
CA TYR A 89 -7.45 1.47 -14.14
C TYR A 89 -8.57 0.47 -13.85
N ASP A 90 -8.96 0.32 -12.57
CA ASP A 90 -10.09 -0.49 -12.15
C ASP A 90 -11.27 0.44 -11.82
N HIS A 91 -11.79 1.12 -12.83
CA HIS A 91 -12.90 2.05 -12.68
C HIS A 91 -14.24 1.35 -12.97
N LEU A 92 -15.23 1.52 -12.08
CA LEU A 92 -16.57 1.01 -12.31
C LEU A 92 -17.36 1.95 -13.22
N ASN A 93 -17.70 1.48 -14.42
CA ASN A 93 -18.65 2.18 -15.28
C ASN A 93 -20.07 2.03 -14.72
N GLN A 94 -20.65 3.11 -14.22
CA GLN A 94 -21.97 3.10 -13.59
C GLN A 94 -23.12 2.83 -14.59
N THR A 95 -22.89 3.05 -15.89
CA THR A 95 -23.90 2.80 -16.92
C THR A 95 -23.95 1.32 -17.33
N THR A 96 -22.79 0.67 -17.45
CA THR A 96 -22.69 -0.74 -17.86
C THR A 96 -22.59 -1.72 -16.69
N GLY A 97 -22.14 -1.25 -15.52
CA GLY A 97 -21.84 -2.08 -14.35
C GLY A 97 -20.52 -2.85 -14.44
N GLU A 98 -19.71 -2.59 -15.46
CA GLU A 98 -18.44 -3.29 -15.70
C GLU A 98 -17.25 -2.50 -15.16
N TRP A 99 -16.24 -3.22 -14.66
CA TRP A 99 -14.97 -2.66 -14.21
C TRP A 99 -13.97 -2.62 -15.37
N GLY A 100 -13.28 -1.50 -15.54
CA GLY A 100 -12.24 -1.38 -16.56
C GLY A 100 -11.54 -0.02 -16.58
N PRO A 101 -10.58 0.16 -17.50
CA PRO A 101 -9.76 1.36 -17.55
C PRO A 101 -10.56 2.58 -18.01
N ASN A 102 -10.51 3.65 -17.22
CA ASN A 102 -11.09 4.95 -17.54
C ASN A 102 -9.98 5.93 -17.95
N LEU A 103 -9.86 6.13 -19.27
CA LEU A 103 -8.86 7.01 -19.86
C LEU A 103 -9.03 8.49 -19.45
N GLN A 104 -10.27 8.95 -19.28
CA GLN A 104 -10.56 10.33 -18.88
C GLN A 104 -10.10 10.59 -17.44
N CYS A 105 -10.37 9.66 -16.52
CA CYS A 105 -9.87 9.70 -15.15
C CYS A 105 -8.34 9.80 -15.12
N TYR A 106 -7.66 8.99 -15.93
CA TYR A 106 -6.21 9.02 -16.04
C TYR A 106 -5.69 10.37 -16.55
N LYS A 107 -6.34 10.94 -17.56
CA LYS A 107 -5.93 12.23 -18.13
C LYS A 107 -5.94 13.35 -17.11
N GLU A 108 -7.08 13.53 -16.45
CA GLU A 108 -7.32 14.60 -15.47
C GLU A 108 -6.45 14.45 -14.22
N ARG A 109 -6.22 13.22 -13.75
CA ARG A 109 -5.52 13.00 -12.47
C ARG A 109 -4.02 12.81 -12.61
N LEU A 110 -3.53 12.30 -13.73
CA LEU A 110 -2.13 11.89 -13.91
C LEU A 110 -1.48 12.40 -15.19
N HIS A 111 -2.14 12.34 -16.35
CA HIS A 111 -1.48 12.68 -17.63
C HIS A 111 -1.07 14.15 -17.71
N GLU A 112 -1.94 15.05 -17.23
CA GLU A 112 -1.66 16.49 -17.16
C GLU A 112 -0.63 16.86 -16.06
N HIS A 113 -0.23 15.87 -15.25
CA HIS A 113 0.58 16.02 -14.05
C HIS A 113 1.82 15.10 -14.09
N PRO A 114 2.80 15.37 -14.98
CA PRO A 114 3.99 14.52 -15.14
C PRO A 114 4.86 14.42 -13.87
N GLU A 115 4.80 15.41 -12.99
CA GLU A 115 5.47 15.42 -11.68
C GLU A 115 4.98 14.27 -10.78
N ARG A 116 3.68 13.95 -10.82
CA ARG A 116 3.10 12.83 -10.04
C ARG A 116 3.59 11.48 -10.56
N ILE A 117 3.71 11.36 -11.88
CA ILE A 117 4.25 10.15 -12.53
C ILE A 117 5.73 9.99 -12.16
N SER A 118 6.52 11.07 -12.21
CA SER A 118 7.93 11.07 -11.78
C SER A 118 8.07 10.61 -10.32
N ASN A 119 7.20 11.08 -9.43
CA ASN A 119 7.18 10.66 -8.02
C ASN A 119 6.76 9.18 -7.84
N LEU A 120 5.90 8.65 -8.69
CA LEU A 120 5.59 7.22 -8.70
C LEU A 120 6.80 6.36 -9.08
N TYR A 121 7.55 6.76 -10.12
CA TYR A 121 8.80 6.08 -10.48
C TYR A 121 9.85 6.19 -9.37
N PHE A 122 9.94 7.35 -8.71
CA PHE A 122 10.78 7.52 -7.53
C PHE A 122 10.42 6.52 -6.42
N ASN A 123 9.13 6.34 -6.12
CA ASN A 123 8.69 5.36 -5.12
C ASN A 123 9.02 3.93 -5.50
N TYR A 124 8.89 3.58 -6.78
CA TYR A 124 9.26 2.25 -7.26
C TYR A 124 10.75 2.00 -7.07
N ALA A 125 11.58 2.94 -7.50
CA ALA A 125 13.03 2.94 -7.31
C ALA A 125 13.42 2.81 -5.83
N PHE A 126 12.76 3.60 -4.97
CA PHE A 126 12.96 3.62 -3.52
C PHE A 126 12.65 2.26 -2.87
N LEU A 127 11.50 1.66 -3.21
CA LEU A 127 11.09 0.34 -2.71
C LEU A 127 11.99 -0.78 -3.24
N LEU A 128 12.35 -0.75 -4.52
CA LEU A 128 13.27 -1.72 -5.12
C LEU A 128 14.61 -1.71 -4.39
N ARG A 129 15.13 -0.53 -4.08
CA ARG A 129 16.39 -0.41 -3.35
C ARG A 129 16.32 -1.04 -1.97
N ALA A 130 15.24 -0.79 -1.21
CA ALA A 130 15.02 -1.41 0.08
C ALA A 130 14.93 -2.95 -0.02
N VAL A 131 14.15 -3.48 -0.98
CA VAL A 131 14.01 -4.93 -1.19
C VAL A 131 15.31 -5.57 -1.67
N GLY A 132 16.10 -4.89 -2.48
CA GLY A 132 17.43 -5.34 -2.90
C GLY A 132 18.40 -5.48 -1.71
N LYS A 133 18.31 -4.58 -0.72
CA LYS A 133 19.10 -4.70 0.52
C LYS A 133 18.68 -5.88 1.40
N LEU A 134 17.45 -6.40 1.28
CA LEU A 134 16.99 -7.57 2.05
C LEU A 134 17.59 -8.90 1.61
N ARG A 135 18.41 -8.94 0.56
CA ARG A 135 19.00 -10.17 0.01
C ARG A 135 19.68 -11.05 1.07
N ASP A 136 20.47 -10.46 1.95
CA ASP A 136 21.21 -11.20 2.98
C ASP A 136 20.32 -11.50 4.20
N TYR A 137 19.34 -10.63 4.48
CA TYR A 137 18.37 -10.81 5.57
C TYR A 137 17.45 -12.02 5.35
N VAL A 138 16.95 -12.20 4.12
CA VAL A 138 15.98 -13.25 3.79
C VAL A 138 16.56 -14.66 3.95
N GLN A 139 17.89 -14.81 3.86
CA GLN A 139 18.55 -16.11 4.02
C GLN A 139 18.43 -16.63 5.46
N ASP A 140 18.51 -15.74 6.45
CA ASP A 140 18.42 -16.10 7.87
C ASP A 140 16.98 -16.05 8.41
N TYR A 141 16.05 -15.48 7.65
CA TYR A 141 14.65 -15.39 8.04
C TYR A 141 13.94 -16.76 8.00
N THR A 142 13.18 -17.05 9.05
CA THR A 142 12.34 -18.24 9.17
C THR A 142 10.88 -17.85 8.99
N PHE A 143 10.25 -18.32 7.91
CA PHE A 143 8.81 -18.23 7.70
C PHE A 143 8.14 -19.31 8.56
N CYS A 144 7.03 -18.96 9.21
CA CYS A 144 6.30 -19.85 10.14
C CYS A 144 4.80 -19.80 9.84
N THR A 145 4.38 -20.21 8.64
CA THR A 145 2.95 -20.21 8.25
C THR A 145 2.21 -21.47 8.72
N GLY A 146 2.94 -22.47 9.21
CA GLY A 146 2.40 -23.78 9.61
C GLY A 146 2.57 -24.85 8.54
N ASP A 147 2.87 -24.47 7.30
CA ASP A 147 3.22 -25.38 6.20
C ASP A 147 4.68 -25.18 5.76
N PRO A 148 5.59 -26.14 6.03
CA PRO A 148 7.00 -26.02 5.69
C PRO A 148 7.26 -25.95 4.17
N ILE A 149 6.35 -26.46 3.34
CA ILE A 149 6.49 -26.41 1.88
C ILE A 149 6.27 -24.98 1.38
N GLN A 150 5.20 -24.33 1.86
CA GLN A 150 4.90 -22.94 1.52
C GLN A 150 5.96 -21.98 2.05
N ASP A 151 6.47 -22.23 3.26
CA ASP A 151 7.54 -21.43 3.86
C ASP A 151 8.82 -21.49 3.00
N ARG A 152 9.18 -22.69 2.52
CA ARG A 152 10.32 -22.87 1.60
C ARG A 152 10.08 -22.16 0.26
N GLU A 153 8.91 -22.33 -0.35
CA GLU A 153 8.60 -21.68 -1.63
C GLU A 153 8.61 -20.15 -1.52
N THR A 154 8.06 -19.61 -0.43
CA THR A 154 8.03 -18.16 -0.18
C THR A 154 9.44 -17.62 -0.04
N LYS A 155 10.30 -18.33 0.71
CA LYS A 155 11.72 -17.98 0.84
C LYS A 155 12.45 -18.00 -0.49
N GLU A 156 12.23 -19.02 -1.32
CA GLU A 156 12.83 -19.12 -2.66
C GLU A 156 12.38 -17.99 -3.58
N LYS A 157 11.08 -17.69 -3.61
CA LYS A 157 10.51 -16.60 -4.44
C LYS A 157 11.05 -15.24 -3.99
N LEU A 158 11.13 -14.98 -2.68
CA LEU A 158 11.64 -13.72 -2.15
C LEU A 158 13.15 -13.57 -2.39
N THR A 159 13.92 -14.64 -2.26
CA THR A 159 15.36 -14.66 -2.58
C THR A 159 15.60 -14.41 -4.07
N LYS A 160 14.75 -14.97 -4.93
CA LYS A 160 14.82 -14.71 -6.37
C LYS A 160 14.47 -13.26 -6.69
N LEU A 161 13.42 -12.72 -6.07
CA LEU A 161 13.02 -11.32 -6.24
C LEU A 161 14.15 -10.37 -5.83
N SER A 162 14.70 -10.53 -4.63
CA SER A 162 15.81 -9.68 -4.14
C SER A 162 17.10 -9.87 -4.95
N GLY A 163 17.34 -11.07 -5.50
CA GLY A 163 18.50 -11.35 -6.35
C GLY A 163 18.42 -10.77 -7.77
N VAL A 164 17.21 -10.53 -8.30
CA VAL A 164 17.01 -9.91 -9.63
C VAL A 164 17.22 -8.39 -9.58
N ILE A 165 16.99 -7.78 -8.42
CA ILE A 165 17.13 -6.33 -8.26
C ILE A 165 18.62 -5.97 -8.33
N PRO A 166 19.05 -5.18 -9.31
CA PRO A 166 20.47 -4.83 -9.43
C PRO A 166 20.90 -4.03 -8.22
N SER A 167 22.07 -4.38 -7.66
CA SER A 167 22.77 -3.56 -6.67
C SER A 167 23.40 -2.35 -7.38
N GLY A 168 22.57 -1.49 -7.98
CA GLY A 168 23.03 -0.33 -8.75
C GLY A 168 23.30 0.89 -7.86
N PRO A 169 24.40 1.63 -8.06
CA PRO A 169 24.68 2.90 -7.38
C PRO A 169 23.90 4.11 -7.95
N ASN A 170 23.00 3.91 -8.92
CA ASN A 170 22.50 5.02 -9.75
C ASN A 170 21.05 5.44 -9.50
N ILE A 171 20.34 4.81 -8.54
CA ILE A 171 18.92 5.10 -8.32
C ILE A 171 18.73 6.16 -7.22
N PHE A 172 19.58 6.11 -6.20
CA PHE A 172 19.50 6.97 -5.04
C PHE A 172 20.91 7.11 -4.44
N ASP A 173 21.41 8.33 -4.27
CA ASP A 173 22.69 8.54 -3.58
C ASP A 173 22.44 8.56 -2.07
N GLU A 174 22.54 7.38 -1.45
CA GLU A 174 22.36 7.21 0.00
C GLU A 174 23.32 8.07 0.81
N SER A 175 24.50 8.37 0.24
CA SER A 175 25.53 9.15 0.90
C SER A 175 25.15 10.61 1.09
N VAL A 176 24.09 11.10 0.44
CA VAL A 176 23.61 12.49 0.57
C VAL A 176 22.45 12.59 1.55
N MET A 177 21.58 11.57 1.63
CA MET A 177 20.39 11.58 2.51
C MET A 177 20.64 10.94 3.88
N PHE A 178 21.56 9.97 3.96
CA PHE A 178 21.72 9.08 5.11
C PHE A 178 23.14 9.15 5.68
N GLN A 179 23.75 10.34 5.70
CA GLN A 179 25.00 10.55 6.44
C GLN A 179 24.70 10.44 7.92
N ASP A 180 25.32 9.47 8.59
CA ASP A 180 25.40 9.47 10.04
C ASP A 180 26.13 10.76 10.47
N ASP A 181 25.44 11.65 11.19
CA ASP A 181 26.04 12.79 11.90
C ASP A 181 26.99 12.35 13.05
N THR A 182 27.55 11.14 13.01
CA THR A 182 28.38 10.58 14.08
C THR A 182 29.84 11.01 14.00
N ALA A 183 30.30 11.64 12.91
CA ALA A 183 31.74 11.84 12.69
C ALA A 183 32.29 13.25 12.94
N ALA A 184 31.49 14.31 13.08
CA ALA A 184 32.07 15.66 13.24
C ALA A 184 31.13 16.70 13.86
N HIS A 185 31.35 17.00 15.15
CA HIS A 185 31.00 18.25 15.84
C HIS A 185 29.51 18.51 16.15
N ALA A 186 29.01 17.92 17.24
CA ALA A 186 28.50 18.63 18.43
C ALA A 186 27.46 17.76 19.15
N PRO A 187 27.59 17.53 20.47
CA PRO A 187 26.52 16.93 21.25
C PRO A 187 25.44 18.00 21.47
N THR A 188 24.53 18.17 20.52
CA THR A 188 23.33 18.99 20.72
C THR A 188 22.27 18.17 21.44
N VAL A 189 21.85 18.71 22.58
CA VAL A 189 20.98 18.15 23.62
C VAL A 189 19.50 17.99 23.19
N GLU A 190 19.21 17.86 21.89
CA GLU A 190 17.85 17.74 21.34
C GLU A 190 17.76 16.59 20.32
N GLY A 191 18.30 15.43 20.70
CA GLY A 191 18.59 14.30 19.81
C GLY A 191 17.38 13.46 19.39
N ILE A 192 16.51 13.99 18.52
CA ILE A 192 15.72 13.15 17.62
C ILE A 192 16.57 12.91 16.36
N THR A 193 17.02 11.67 16.18
CA THR A 193 17.73 11.26 14.97
C THR A 193 16.81 11.41 13.75
N LEU A 194 17.35 11.74 12.58
CA LEU A 194 16.55 11.91 11.35
C LEU A 194 15.63 10.70 11.06
N LYS A 195 16.12 9.50 11.38
CA LYS A 195 15.37 8.24 11.35
C LYS A 195 14.09 8.30 12.18
N GLU A 196 14.18 8.84 13.39
CA GLU A 196 13.06 8.95 14.33
C GLU A 196 12.03 9.98 13.85
N ASP A 197 12.45 11.06 13.21
CA ASP A 197 11.52 12.01 12.60
C ASP A 197 10.73 11.39 11.44
N PHE A 198 11.40 10.68 10.53
CA PHE A 198 10.70 9.93 9.49
C PHE A 198 9.70 8.95 10.09
N ARG A 199 10.12 8.17 11.10
CA ARG A 199 9.25 7.22 11.81
C ARG A 199 8.02 7.90 12.40
N ASN A 200 8.20 9.03 13.08
CA ASN A 200 7.11 9.79 13.68
C ASN A 200 6.15 10.37 12.64
N ARG A 201 6.65 10.85 11.50
CA ARG A 201 5.80 11.32 10.39
C ARG A 201 4.97 10.17 9.80
N PHE A 202 5.57 9.02 9.51
CA PHE A 202 4.82 7.86 8.99
C PHE A 202 3.82 7.31 10.02
N ARG A 203 4.12 7.33 11.33
CA ARG A 203 3.16 6.99 12.38
C ARG A 203 1.95 7.93 12.37
N ASN A 204 2.19 9.23 12.18
CA ASN A 204 1.11 10.21 12.06
C ASN A 204 0.28 10.02 10.78
N VAL A 205 0.91 9.73 9.64
CA VAL A 205 0.18 9.40 8.40
C VAL A 205 -0.66 8.14 8.60
N SER A 206 -0.14 7.12 9.29
CA SER A 206 -0.92 5.92 9.63
C SER A 206 -2.14 6.22 10.49
N ARG A 207 -2.03 7.14 11.46
CA ARG A 207 -3.17 7.62 12.27
C ARG A 207 -4.21 8.35 11.42
N ILE A 208 -3.78 9.12 10.41
CA ILE A 208 -4.71 9.78 9.49
C ILE A 208 -5.49 8.74 8.66
N MET A 209 -4.88 7.59 8.34
CA MET A 209 -5.59 6.51 7.64
C MET A 209 -6.75 5.92 8.48
N ASP A 210 -6.74 6.06 9.81
CA ASP A 210 -7.87 5.67 10.66
C ASP A 210 -9.10 6.57 10.49
N CYS A 211 -8.92 7.76 9.93
CA CYS A 211 -10.01 8.68 9.62
C CYS A 211 -10.66 8.40 8.24
N VAL A 212 -10.17 7.41 7.49
CA VAL A 212 -10.69 7.08 6.16
C VAL A 212 -11.89 6.13 6.28
N GLY A 213 -13.08 6.59 5.87
CA GLY A 213 -14.31 5.80 5.99
C GLY A 213 -14.48 4.66 4.97
N CYS A 214 -13.62 4.57 3.95
CA CYS A 214 -13.59 3.45 3.00
C CYS A 214 -12.67 2.35 3.52
N ASP A 215 -13.20 1.16 3.82
CA ASP A 215 -12.44 0.07 4.43
C ASP A 215 -11.29 -0.42 3.54
N LYS A 216 -11.54 -0.62 2.24
CA LYS A 216 -10.49 -1.00 1.29
C LYS A 216 -9.40 0.07 1.19
N CYS A 217 -9.79 1.34 1.20
CA CYS A 217 -8.88 2.47 1.11
C CYS A 217 -8.03 2.60 2.39
N ARG A 218 -8.65 2.40 3.56
CA ARG A 218 -7.98 2.36 4.86
C ARG A 218 -6.98 1.21 4.93
N LEU A 219 -7.37 0.01 4.50
CA LEU A 219 -6.49 -1.16 4.44
C LEU A 219 -5.26 -0.90 3.57
N TRP A 220 -5.46 -0.56 2.29
CA TRP A 220 -4.36 -0.33 1.36
C TRP A 220 -3.56 0.93 1.71
N GLY A 221 -4.18 1.93 2.32
CA GLY A 221 -3.52 3.10 2.88
C GLY A 221 -2.55 2.70 3.98
N LYS A 222 -2.99 1.93 4.98
CA LYS A 222 -2.14 1.43 6.07
C LYS A 222 -1.03 0.50 5.59
N VAL A 223 -1.33 -0.41 4.65
CA VAL A 223 -0.33 -1.31 4.08
C VAL A 223 0.77 -0.53 3.37
N GLN A 224 0.40 0.45 2.53
CA GLN A 224 1.38 1.26 1.80
C GLN A 224 2.19 2.16 2.73
N THR A 225 1.56 2.82 3.70
CA THR A 225 2.28 3.69 4.65
C THR A 225 3.27 2.89 5.50
N ASN A 226 2.88 1.70 5.97
CA ASN A 226 3.77 0.81 6.70
C ASN A 226 4.88 0.23 5.81
N GLY A 227 4.59 -0.07 4.54
CA GLY A 227 5.59 -0.53 3.57
C GLY A 227 6.65 0.53 3.28
N PHE A 228 6.26 1.80 3.09
CA PHE A 228 7.22 2.90 2.94
C PHE A 228 8.02 3.18 4.22
N GLY A 229 7.39 3.09 5.39
CA GLY A 229 8.09 3.17 6.68
C GLY A 229 9.11 2.04 6.87
N THR A 230 8.75 0.82 6.49
CA THR A 230 9.65 -0.35 6.52
C THR A 230 10.81 -0.17 5.53
N ALA A 231 10.54 0.35 4.33
CA ALA A 231 11.58 0.63 3.35
C ALA A 231 12.62 1.63 3.89
N LEU A 232 12.17 2.71 4.54
CA LEU A 232 13.06 3.65 5.23
C LEU A 232 13.88 2.95 6.33
N LYS A 233 13.24 2.16 7.20
CA LYS A 233 13.90 1.39 8.26
C LYS A 233 15.05 0.54 7.70
N VAL A 234 14.80 -0.20 6.61
CA VAL A 234 15.81 -1.03 5.93
C VAL A 234 16.94 -0.20 5.35
N LEU A 235 16.63 0.95 4.74
CA LEU A 235 17.64 1.81 4.13
C LEU A 235 18.56 2.46 5.16
N PHE A 236 18.02 2.89 6.32
CA PHE A 236 18.77 3.49 7.43
C PHE A 236 19.63 2.50 8.20
N GLU A 237 19.13 1.29 8.50
CA GLU A 237 19.81 0.36 9.41
C GLU A 237 20.95 -0.43 8.74
N MET A 238 20.89 -0.65 7.42
CA MET A 238 21.89 -1.45 6.70
C MET A 238 23.14 -0.66 6.26
N GLN A 239 23.31 0.60 6.68
CA GLN A 239 24.49 1.42 6.40
C GLN A 239 25.53 1.39 7.55
N GLY A 240 25.10 1.03 8.76
CA GLY A 240 25.92 0.97 9.98
C GLY A 240 26.75 -0.31 10.19
N GLY A 241 26.86 -1.16 9.18
CA GLY A 241 27.89 -2.22 9.10
C GLY A 241 27.69 -3.51 9.90
N GLU A 242 26.97 -3.56 11.03
CA GLU A 242 27.05 -4.77 11.89
C GLU A 242 25.75 -5.30 12.50
N GLU A 243 24.61 -4.60 12.42
CA GLU A 243 23.37 -5.08 13.03
C GLU A 243 22.38 -5.64 11.99
N LYS A 244 22.02 -6.92 12.13
CA LYS A 244 21.00 -7.55 11.30
C LYS A 244 19.65 -6.87 11.57
N VAL A 245 19.12 -6.13 10.61
CA VAL A 245 17.78 -5.52 10.66
C VAL A 245 16.75 -6.55 11.06
N LEU A 246 16.13 -6.44 12.23
CA LEU A 246 15.04 -7.33 12.64
C LEU A 246 13.72 -6.77 12.12
N LEU A 247 13.19 -7.37 11.06
CA LEU A 247 11.85 -7.09 10.54
C LEU A 247 10.81 -8.03 11.15
N ARG A 248 9.70 -7.45 11.59
CA ARG A 248 8.49 -8.21 11.94
C ARG A 248 7.86 -8.78 10.66
N ARG A 249 7.07 -9.85 10.80
CA ARG A 249 6.31 -10.44 9.69
C ARG A 249 5.47 -9.38 8.97
N THR A 250 4.77 -8.54 9.73
CA THR A 250 3.87 -7.51 9.21
C THR A 250 4.62 -6.43 8.41
N GLU A 251 5.82 -6.05 8.84
CA GLU A 251 6.70 -5.11 8.11
C GLU A 251 7.12 -5.71 6.76
N LEU A 252 7.55 -6.98 6.75
CA LEU A 252 7.94 -7.67 5.51
C LEU A 252 6.77 -7.81 4.54
N VAL A 253 5.60 -8.22 5.04
CA VAL A 253 4.37 -8.33 4.24
C VAL A 253 3.98 -6.97 3.67
N ALA A 254 4.00 -5.91 4.47
CA ALA A 254 3.67 -4.56 4.02
C ALA A 254 4.63 -4.07 2.94
N LEU A 255 5.94 -4.27 3.10
CA LEU A 255 6.96 -3.86 2.14
C LEU A 255 6.74 -4.52 0.76
N ILE A 256 6.57 -5.84 0.74
CA ILE A 256 6.41 -6.59 -0.52
C ILE A 256 5.08 -6.26 -1.20
N ASN A 257 3.98 -6.14 -0.45
CA ASN A 257 2.69 -5.74 -1.01
C ASN A 257 2.71 -4.29 -1.55
N THR A 258 3.45 -3.40 -0.89
CA THR A 258 3.62 -2.03 -1.37
C THR A 258 4.39 -2.00 -2.67
N LEU A 259 5.48 -2.78 -2.79
CA LEU A 259 6.21 -2.93 -4.04
C LEU A 259 5.32 -3.49 -5.15
N ASP A 260 4.51 -4.51 -4.87
CA ASP A 260 3.55 -5.07 -5.82
C ASP A 260 2.54 -4.02 -6.33
N LYS A 261 1.94 -3.24 -5.41
CA LYS A 261 0.98 -2.20 -5.79
C LYS A 261 1.60 -1.10 -6.63
N VAL A 262 2.79 -0.63 -6.28
CA VAL A 262 3.51 0.36 -7.08
C VAL A 262 3.91 -0.22 -8.45
N SER A 263 4.38 -1.47 -8.49
CA SER A 263 4.74 -2.16 -9.74
C SER A 263 3.52 -2.32 -10.66
N THR A 264 2.37 -2.68 -10.10
CA THR A 264 1.11 -2.83 -10.84
C THR A 264 0.62 -1.48 -11.36
N ALA A 265 0.76 -0.40 -10.57
CA ALA A 265 0.44 0.95 -11.03
C ALA A 265 1.32 1.35 -12.23
N LEU A 266 2.63 1.07 -12.20
CA LEU A 266 3.51 1.34 -13.34
C LEU A 266 3.11 0.57 -14.60
N LYS A 267 2.70 -0.70 -14.45
CA LYS A 267 2.18 -1.48 -15.58
C LYS A 267 0.90 -0.87 -16.15
N ALA A 268 -0.04 -0.46 -15.29
CA ALA A 268 -1.26 0.23 -15.70
C ALA A 268 -0.96 1.56 -16.42
N LEU A 269 0.06 2.31 -16.00
CA LEU A 269 0.52 3.52 -16.70
C LEU A 269 0.98 3.23 -18.13
N GLU A 270 1.71 2.13 -18.35
CA GLU A 270 2.14 1.72 -19.69
C GLU A 270 0.93 1.47 -20.59
N GLU A 271 -0.09 0.78 -20.08
CA GLU A 271 -1.32 0.50 -20.81
C GLU A 271 -2.09 1.80 -21.11
N PHE A 272 -2.20 2.72 -20.15
CA PHE A 272 -2.82 4.03 -20.39
C PHE A 272 -2.06 4.86 -21.42
N ARG A 273 -0.72 4.83 -21.44
CA ARG A 273 0.08 5.51 -22.47
C ARG A 273 -0.23 4.98 -23.86
N VAL A 274 -0.39 3.67 -24.00
CA VAL A 274 -0.81 3.04 -25.26
C VAL A 274 -2.23 3.50 -25.66
N MET A 275 -3.16 3.58 -24.71
CA MET A 275 -4.52 4.06 -24.97
C MET A 275 -4.55 5.54 -25.40
N VAL A 276 -3.78 6.41 -24.74
CA VAL A 276 -3.66 7.82 -25.13
C VAL A 276 -3.07 7.94 -26.55
N ALA A 277 -2.03 7.18 -26.86
CA ALA A 277 -1.43 7.19 -28.19
C ALA A 277 -2.43 6.73 -29.27
N ALA A 278 -3.21 5.68 -29.00
CA ALA A 278 -4.24 5.20 -29.91
C ALA A 278 -5.34 6.24 -30.18
N GLU A 279 -5.77 6.96 -29.14
CA GLU A 279 -6.77 8.02 -29.26
C GLU A 279 -6.26 9.20 -30.11
N VAL A 280 -4.99 9.60 -29.94
CA VAL A 280 -4.35 10.64 -30.77
C VAL A 280 -4.26 10.21 -32.24
N ASP A 281 -3.98 8.93 -32.49
CA ASP A 281 -3.91 8.36 -33.83
C ASP A 281 -5.30 8.08 -34.45
N GLY A 282 -6.40 8.35 -33.72
CA GLY A 282 -7.77 8.09 -34.17
C GLY A 282 -8.09 6.60 -34.35
N LYS A 283 -7.33 5.70 -33.70
CA LYS A 283 -7.55 4.26 -33.72
C LYS A 283 -8.20 3.84 -32.40
N GLU A 284 -9.21 2.98 -32.47
CA GLU A 284 -9.73 2.35 -31.25
C GLU A 284 -8.63 1.49 -30.61
N PRO A 285 -8.35 1.67 -29.31
CA PRO A 285 -7.31 0.92 -28.63
C PRO A 285 -7.73 -0.55 -28.53
N ALA A 286 -6.92 -1.44 -29.11
CA ALA A 286 -7.04 -2.88 -28.94
C ALA A 286 -6.54 -3.28 -27.54
N VAL A 287 -7.30 -2.96 -26.49
CA VAL A 287 -6.99 -3.44 -25.14
C VAL A 287 -7.47 -4.89 -25.04
N GLN A 288 -6.53 -5.82 -25.03
CA GLN A 288 -6.82 -7.20 -24.66
C GLN A 288 -7.21 -7.22 -23.18
N HIS A 289 -8.51 -7.39 -22.90
CA HIS A 289 -8.98 -7.76 -21.57
C HIS A 289 -8.36 -9.11 -21.19
N ARG A 290 -7.16 -9.09 -20.62
CA ARG A 290 -6.74 -10.14 -19.71
C ARG A 290 -7.38 -9.80 -18.38
N ILE A 291 -8.56 -10.37 -18.16
CA ILE A 291 -9.11 -10.55 -16.82
C ILE A 291 -7.98 -11.23 -16.04
N ALA A 292 -7.26 -10.45 -15.24
CA ALA A 292 -6.44 -11.01 -14.18
C ALA A 292 -7.43 -11.77 -13.31
N GLN A 293 -7.38 -13.10 -13.35
CA GLN A 293 -8.04 -13.90 -12.35
C GLN A 293 -7.49 -13.42 -11.01
N GLU A 294 -8.29 -12.67 -10.26
CA GLU A 294 -8.13 -12.62 -8.81
C GLU A 294 -8.07 -14.08 -8.36
N SER A 295 -6.88 -14.49 -7.91
CA SER A 295 -6.81 -15.69 -7.09
C SER A 295 -7.72 -15.43 -5.90
N PRO A 296 -8.60 -16.37 -5.52
CA PRO A 296 -9.48 -16.15 -4.39
C PRO A 296 -8.59 -15.97 -3.18
N VAL A 297 -8.52 -14.73 -2.68
CA VAL A 297 -8.09 -14.47 -1.32
C VAL A 297 -9.13 -15.18 -0.47
N GLN A 298 -8.77 -16.37 -0.01
CA GLN A 298 -9.50 -17.01 1.07
C GLN A 298 -9.56 -15.99 2.19
N SER A 299 -10.77 -15.64 2.61
CA SER A 299 -11.03 -14.94 3.85
C SER A 299 -10.47 -15.78 4.98
N SER A 300 -9.18 -15.61 5.27
CA SER A 300 -8.62 -15.96 6.56
C SER A 300 -9.39 -15.11 7.58
N SER A 301 -10.03 -15.81 8.49
CA SER A 301 -10.73 -15.33 9.68
C SER A 301 -10.22 -13.97 10.16
N LEU A 302 -11.19 -13.07 10.39
CA LEU A 302 -11.02 -11.76 11.03
C LEU A 302 -10.49 -11.83 12.48
N ASP A 303 -10.11 -13.02 12.95
CA ASP A 303 -9.63 -13.29 14.31
C ASP A 303 -8.11 -13.11 14.48
N ASP A 304 -7.34 -12.90 13.41
CA ASP A 304 -5.88 -12.66 13.46
C ASP A 304 -5.49 -11.16 13.42
N LEU A 305 -6.46 -10.25 13.59
CA LEU A 305 -6.22 -8.80 13.53
C LEU A 305 -6.01 -8.13 14.90
N ASP A 306 -6.08 -8.88 16.00
CA ASP A 306 -5.85 -8.37 17.35
C ASP A 306 -4.36 -8.13 17.69
N ASP A 307 -3.42 -8.59 16.84
CA ASP A 307 -1.97 -8.39 17.03
C ASP A 307 -1.43 -7.03 16.49
N LEU A 308 -2.31 -6.13 16.05
CA LEU A 308 -1.93 -4.79 15.58
C LEU A 308 -2.08 -3.68 16.64
N ASP A 309 -2.61 -3.99 17.82
CA ASP A 309 -2.75 -3.04 18.93
C ASP A 309 -1.53 -3.00 19.88
N ASP A 310 -0.55 -3.92 19.74
CA ASP A 310 0.72 -3.90 20.48
C ASP A 310 1.75 -2.89 19.89
N LEU A 311 1.29 -1.66 19.68
CA LEU A 311 2.06 -0.52 19.18
C LEU A 311 2.28 0.58 20.22
N ASP A 312 2.40 0.23 21.49
CA ASP A 312 2.78 1.19 22.54
C ASP A 312 3.75 0.59 23.56
N ASP A 313 5.02 0.95 23.43
CA ASP A 313 5.97 0.87 24.54
C ASP A 313 5.75 2.12 25.42
N SER A 314 5.10 1.96 26.57
CA SER A 314 5.18 2.88 27.70
C SER A 314 5.10 2.12 29.02
N PRO A 315 6.00 2.36 30.00
CA PRO A 315 6.06 1.60 31.24
C PRO A 315 5.23 2.30 32.33
N TYR A 316 3.97 1.94 32.54
CA TYR A 316 3.28 2.16 33.82
C TYR A 316 2.19 1.11 34.07
N GLU A 317 2.08 0.70 35.34
CA GLU A 317 1.39 -0.46 35.91
C GLU A 317 -0.04 -0.74 35.38
N THR A 318 -0.27 -1.98 34.93
CA THR A 318 -1.59 -2.53 34.65
C THR A 318 -2.16 -3.29 35.86
N PRO A 319 -3.46 -3.18 36.19
CA PRO A 319 -4.14 -4.15 37.03
C PRO A 319 -4.39 -5.45 36.23
N GLU A 320 -4.34 -6.57 36.94
CA GLU A 320 -4.49 -7.94 36.44
C GLU A 320 -5.70 -8.14 35.51
N TYR A 321 -5.45 -8.64 34.30
CA TYR A 321 -6.48 -9.28 33.47
C TYR A 321 -5.99 -10.66 33.02
N GLN A 322 -6.90 -11.62 33.12
CA GLN A 322 -6.63 -13.06 33.15
C GLN A 322 -6.02 -13.59 31.85
N ARG A 323 -4.91 -14.32 32.02
CA ARG A 323 -4.23 -15.12 31.00
C ARG A 323 -5.20 -16.18 30.43
N LYS A 324 -5.73 -15.97 29.22
CA LYS A 324 -6.41 -17.04 28.48
C LYS A 324 -5.37 -18.13 28.17
N GLN A 325 -5.65 -19.30 28.72
CA GLN A 325 -4.85 -20.51 28.60
C GLN A 325 -4.84 -20.96 27.13
N ALA A 326 -3.67 -21.35 26.61
CA ALA A 326 -3.54 -21.91 25.26
C ALA A 326 -4.54 -23.07 25.06
N LYS A 327 -5.36 -22.99 24.01
CA LYS A 327 -6.38 -23.99 23.69
C LYS A 327 -5.75 -25.38 23.54
N SER A 328 -6.39 -26.38 24.14
CA SER A 328 -5.91 -27.76 24.16
C SER A 328 -6.08 -28.43 22.79
N LEU A 329 -5.19 -29.36 22.44
CA LEU A 329 -5.28 -30.19 21.21
C LEU A 329 -6.65 -30.88 21.04
N VAL A 330 -7.35 -31.12 22.16
CA VAL A 330 -8.67 -31.72 22.20
C VAL A 330 -9.75 -30.75 21.68
N GLU A 331 -9.64 -29.46 21.96
CA GLU A 331 -10.60 -28.45 21.47
C GLU A 331 -10.50 -28.28 19.96
N ASN A 332 -9.27 -28.19 19.42
CA ASN A 332 -9.07 -28.14 17.96
C ASN A 332 -9.58 -29.40 17.25
N PHE A 333 -9.45 -30.57 17.88
CA PHE A 333 -9.99 -31.81 17.32
C PHE A 333 -11.52 -31.82 17.26
N TRP A 334 -12.21 -31.33 18.30
CA TRP A 334 -13.67 -31.27 18.33
C TRP A 334 -14.23 -30.24 17.34
N GLU A 335 -13.55 -29.12 17.14
CA GLU A 335 -13.92 -28.12 16.12
C GLU A 335 -13.85 -28.71 14.70
N GLU A 336 -12.76 -29.40 14.36
CA GLU A 336 -12.62 -30.08 13.06
C GLU A 336 -13.62 -31.25 12.89
N PHE A 337 -13.90 -31.99 13.95
CA PHE A 337 -14.87 -33.08 13.93
C PHE A 337 -16.30 -32.58 13.65
N ASP A 338 -16.69 -31.42 14.18
CA ASP A 338 -18.01 -30.84 13.93
C ASP A 338 -18.21 -30.47 12.46
N VAL A 339 -17.18 -29.94 11.80
CA VAL A 339 -17.22 -29.63 10.35
C VAL A 339 -17.41 -30.92 9.53
N VAL A 340 -16.66 -31.98 9.86
CA VAL A 340 -16.78 -33.28 9.19
C VAL A 340 -18.16 -33.90 9.41
N TRP A 341 -18.69 -33.83 10.63
CA TRP A 341 -20.00 -34.35 10.97
C TRP A 341 -21.13 -33.63 10.21
N ARG A 342 -21.05 -32.30 10.10
CA ARG A 342 -22.00 -31.49 9.31
C ARG A 342 -21.94 -31.83 7.83
N ALA A 343 -20.74 -32.01 7.27
CA ALA A 343 -20.59 -32.45 5.88
C ALA A 343 -21.18 -33.84 5.64
N LEU A 344 -20.96 -34.80 6.55
CA LEU A 344 -21.55 -36.14 6.48
C LEU A 344 -23.09 -36.09 6.51
N LYS A 345 -23.65 -35.28 7.42
CA LYS A 345 -25.10 -35.07 7.54
C LYS A 345 -25.68 -34.47 6.25
N PHE A 346 -25.01 -33.48 5.65
CA PHE A 346 -25.41 -32.88 4.38
C PHE A 346 -25.45 -33.90 3.24
N VAL A 347 -24.41 -34.74 3.11
CA VAL A 347 -24.35 -35.79 2.08
C VAL A 347 -25.46 -36.83 2.26
N LEU A 348 -25.66 -37.33 3.48
CA LEU A 348 -26.71 -38.31 3.78
C LEU A 348 -28.10 -37.77 3.47
N TRP A 349 -28.35 -36.51 3.82
CA TRP A 349 -29.64 -35.88 3.58
C TRP A 349 -29.85 -35.59 2.10
N SER A 350 -28.84 -35.09 1.38
CA SER A 350 -28.86 -34.93 -0.08
C SER A 350 -29.17 -36.25 -0.79
N TRP A 351 -28.58 -37.35 -0.33
CA TRP A 351 -28.83 -38.69 -0.88
C TRP A 351 -30.28 -39.16 -0.64
N SER A 352 -30.92 -38.71 0.45
CA SER A 352 -32.32 -39.02 0.74
C SER A 352 -33.33 -38.21 -0.10
N GLU A 353 -32.96 -36.99 -0.51
CA GLU A 353 -33.82 -36.12 -1.34
C GLU A 353 -33.66 -36.37 -2.84
N LEU A 354 -32.50 -36.89 -3.25
CA LEU A 354 -32.14 -37.16 -4.63
C LEU A 354 -33.19 -37.99 -5.41
N PRO A 355 -33.82 -39.04 -4.85
CA PRO A 355 -34.87 -39.80 -5.55
C PRO A 355 -36.12 -38.97 -5.85
N LYS A 356 -36.52 -38.09 -4.92
CA LYS A 356 -37.71 -37.23 -5.08
C LYS A 356 -37.47 -36.15 -6.13
N THR A 357 -36.30 -35.52 -6.10
CA THR A 357 -35.91 -34.49 -7.07
C THR A 357 -35.73 -35.08 -8.47
N LEU A 358 -35.09 -36.25 -8.60
CA LEU A 358 -34.99 -36.98 -9.88
C LEU A 358 -36.35 -37.35 -10.46
N TYR A 359 -37.30 -37.81 -9.64
CA TYR A 359 -38.65 -38.13 -10.10
C TYR A 359 -39.37 -36.89 -10.65
N ALA A 360 -39.25 -35.74 -9.97
CA ALA A 360 -39.81 -34.48 -10.44
C ALA A 360 -39.15 -33.99 -11.74
N ILE A 361 -37.82 -34.11 -11.86
CA ILE A 361 -37.09 -33.76 -13.09
C ILE A 361 -37.53 -34.66 -14.24
N LEU A 362 -37.60 -35.98 -14.03
CA LEU A 362 -38.06 -36.92 -15.06
C LEU A 362 -39.50 -36.65 -15.48
N GLY A 363 -40.41 -36.36 -14.55
CA GLY A 363 -41.79 -36.02 -14.87
C GLY A 363 -41.91 -34.74 -15.70
N THR A 364 -41.15 -33.69 -15.36
CA THR A 364 -41.16 -32.43 -16.11
C THR A 364 -40.55 -32.58 -17.49
N GLU A 365 -39.43 -33.29 -17.64
CA GLU A 365 -38.81 -33.51 -18.96
C GLU A 365 -39.63 -34.48 -19.84
N ALA A 366 -40.28 -35.50 -19.26
CA ALA A 366 -41.21 -36.36 -20.00
C ALA A 366 -42.42 -35.57 -20.52
N SER A 367 -42.94 -34.64 -19.72
CA SER A 367 -44.04 -33.76 -20.13
C SER A 367 -43.61 -32.78 -21.23
N ARG A 368 -42.37 -32.27 -21.18
CA ARG A 368 -41.80 -31.43 -22.25
C ARG A 368 -41.55 -32.21 -23.54
N MET A 369 -41.08 -33.45 -23.44
CA MET A 369 -40.91 -34.35 -24.58
C MET A 369 -42.26 -34.69 -25.24
N TRP A 370 -43.30 -34.87 -24.42
CA TRP A 370 -44.67 -35.09 -24.90
C TRP A 370 -45.24 -33.86 -25.63
N ASP A 371 -45.06 -32.66 -25.08
CA ASP A 371 -45.48 -31.41 -25.73
C ASP A 371 -44.74 -31.19 -27.05
N TYR A 372 -43.45 -31.49 -27.10
CA TYR A 372 -42.63 -31.46 -28.32
C TYR A 372 -43.17 -32.43 -29.38
N TRP A 373 -43.49 -33.67 -28.98
CA TRP A 373 -44.04 -34.68 -29.88
C TRP A 373 -45.42 -34.28 -30.45
N LEU A 374 -46.25 -33.57 -29.67
CA LEU A 374 -47.54 -33.04 -30.09
C LEU A 374 -47.46 -31.70 -30.85
N GLY A 375 -46.26 -31.16 -31.10
CA GLY A 375 -46.07 -29.88 -31.81
C GLY A 375 -46.52 -28.64 -31.04
N ARG A 376 -46.65 -28.73 -29.71
CA ARG A 376 -46.99 -27.59 -28.83
C ARG A 376 -45.71 -26.85 -28.40
N PRO A 377 -45.79 -25.55 -28.06
CA PRO A 377 -44.63 -24.79 -27.59
C PRO A 377 -44.04 -25.39 -26.30
N ILE A 378 -42.72 -25.57 -26.26
CA ILE A 378 -42.00 -26.22 -25.16
C ILE A 378 -41.97 -25.29 -23.94
N ARG A 379 -42.36 -25.81 -22.77
CA ARG A 379 -42.31 -25.10 -21.50
C ARG A 379 -40.85 -24.82 -21.03
N PRO A 380 -40.59 -23.70 -20.32
CA PRO A 380 -39.25 -23.40 -19.79
C PRO A 380 -38.83 -24.43 -18.72
N ARG A 381 -37.51 -24.63 -18.57
CA ARG A 381 -36.94 -25.55 -17.57
C ARG A 381 -37.02 -24.91 -16.19
N LEU A 382 -37.53 -25.65 -15.20
CA LEU A 382 -37.73 -25.18 -13.82
C LEU A 382 -36.59 -25.55 -12.86
N TRP A 383 -35.50 -26.12 -13.36
CA TRP A 383 -34.38 -26.62 -12.55
C TRP A 383 -33.04 -26.25 -13.19
N GLU A 384 -32.02 -26.08 -12.35
CA GLU A 384 -30.63 -25.79 -12.72
C GLU A 384 -29.67 -26.69 -11.92
N VAL A 385 -28.49 -26.97 -12.47
CA VAL A 385 -27.44 -27.75 -11.78
C VAL A 385 -26.41 -26.78 -11.23
N LYS A 386 -26.26 -26.75 -9.90
CA LYS A 386 -25.24 -25.96 -9.20
C LYS A 386 -24.32 -26.90 -8.40
N PHE A 387 -23.02 -26.63 -8.40
CA PHE A 387 -22.07 -27.33 -7.54
C PHE A 387 -22.19 -26.80 -6.10
N PRO A 388 -22.21 -27.68 -5.08
CA PRO A 388 -22.34 -27.27 -3.68
C PRO A 388 -21.12 -26.46 -3.23
N ARG A 389 -21.36 -25.37 -2.50
CA ARG A 389 -20.33 -24.49 -1.92
C ARG A 389 -20.23 -24.70 -0.41
N ARG A 390 -19.11 -24.26 0.18
CA ARG A 390 -18.86 -24.37 1.64
C ARG A 390 -19.92 -23.63 2.47
N GLU A 391 -20.49 -22.57 1.94
CA GLU A 391 -21.53 -21.75 2.58
C GLU A 391 -22.86 -22.54 2.77
N ASP A 392 -23.18 -23.46 1.85
CA ASP A 392 -24.40 -24.30 1.89
C ASP A 392 -24.42 -25.27 3.09
N LEU A 393 -23.26 -25.50 3.73
CA LEU A 393 -23.14 -26.33 4.94
C LEU A 393 -23.70 -25.64 6.20
N PHE A 394 -23.83 -24.31 6.17
CA PHE A 394 -24.20 -23.50 7.34
C PHE A 394 -25.60 -22.89 7.23
N GLU A 395 -26.09 -22.60 6.02
CA GLU A 395 -27.40 -21.95 5.82
C GLU A 395 -28.61 -22.84 6.14
N ARG A 396 -28.49 -24.17 6.09
CA ARG A 396 -29.65 -25.08 6.14
C ARG A 396 -30.10 -25.55 7.52
N ASN A 397 -29.53 -24.99 8.60
CA ASN A 397 -29.94 -25.30 9.99
C ASN A 397 -30.95 -24.29 10.59
N GLU A 398 -31.40 -23.28 9.84
CA GLU A 398 -32.37 -22.26 10.31
C GLU A 398 -33.84 -22.47 9.86
N LEU A 399 -34.23 -23.69 9.46
CA LEU A 399 -35.62 -24.03 9.12
C LEU A 399 -36.17 -25.19 9.94
#